data_AF-A0A3P9HK62-F1
#
_entry.id   AF-A0A3P9HK62-F1
#
_cell.length_a   1.000
_cell.length_b   1.000
_cell.length_c   1.000
_cell.angle_alpha   90.00
_cell.angle_beta   90.00
_cell.angle_gamma   90.00
#
_symmetry.space_group_name_H-M   'P 1'
#
loop_
_entity.id
_entity.type
_entity.pdbx_description
1 polymer ?
#
loop_
_entity_poly.entity_id
_entity_poly.type
_entity_poly.pdbx_seq_one_letter_code
_entity_poly.pdbx_strand_id
1 'polypeptide(L)'
;VMSNGYKPAPLDLNHVKLTPNQNQLVEKLAENGHNVWARDRVRQGWTYSIVQDIVNKRNPRLVPYNLLDERTKKTNRDSVNNAVRTLIGYGYNIEPPDQEAGHGLENIHGDKVRIFRAEKSYAVTQGKWYFEFEAVTTGEMRVGWARPSVRSDTELGADDAFSFQAQRWHVGNEPFGRQWLSGDVVGCMIDLIDMNIMFTLNGEMLISDSGSEMAFKDIEIGEGFIPVCALGLSQVGRINLGQNVSSLRYFAICGLQEGFEPFAINMKRDITMWFSKGLPQFVPVPTDHNHIEVKNLKLHVL
;
A
#
# COMPACT_ATOMS: atom_id res chain seq x y z
N VAL A 1 -7.33 -5.63 -55.05
CA VAL A 1 -8.64 -5.49 -55.74
C VAL A 1 -9.34 -6.82 -55.56
N MET A 2 -10.47 -6.82 -54.85
CA MET A 2 -11.29 -8.04 -54.73
C MET A 2 -11.93 -8.34 -56.10
N SER A 3 -12.28 -9.60 -56.36
CA SER A 3 -12.88 -10.06 -57.63
C SER A 3 -14.19 -9.36 -58.01
N ASN A 4 -14.84 -8.68 -57.05
CA ASN A 4 -16.06 -7.90 -57.25
C ASN A 4 -15.82 -6.41 -57.58
N GLY A 5 -14.57 -5.97 -57.79
CA GLY A 5 -14.26 -4.58 -58.12
C GLY A 5 -14.27 -3.60 -56.95
N TYR A 6 -14.48 -4.07 -55.71
CA TYR A 6 -14.39 -3.22 -54.51
C TYR A 6 -12.96 -2.74 -54.25
N LYS A 7 -12.79 -1.42 -54.06
CA LYS A 7 -11.52 -0.74 -53.76
C LYS A 7 -11.71 0.18 -52.54
N PRO A 8 -11.46 -0.29 -51.31
CA PRO A 8 -11.54 0.56 -50.14
C PRO A 8 -10.46 1.65 -50.19
N ALA A 9 -10.85 2.89 -49.87
CA ALA A 9 -9.97 4.05 -49.79
C ALA A 9 -10.10 4.68 -48.40
N PRO A 10 -9.45 4.11 -47.37
CA PRO A 10 -9.48 4.68 -46.02
C PRO A 10 -8.78 6.04 -45.99
N LEU A 11 -9.15 6.88 -45.03
CA LEU A 11 -8.45 8.13 -44.76
C LEU A 11 -7.00 7.86 -44.35
N ASP A 12 -6.08 8.67 -44.86
CA ASP A 12 -4.70 8.68 -44.35
C ASP A 12 -4.65 9.45 -43.03
N LEU A 13 -4.58 8.71 -41.93
CA LEU A 13 -4.59 9.26 -40.57
C LEU A 13 -3.20 9.25 -39.93
N ASN A 14 -2.12 9.02 -40.70
CA ASN A 14 -0.77 8.95 -40.16
C ASN A 14 -0.30 10.26 -39.50
N HIS A 15 -0.89 11.39 -39.91
CA HIS A 15 -0.61 12.71 -39.37
C HIS A 15 -1.35 13.00 -38.05
N VAL A 16 -2.36 12.18 -37.69
CA VAL A 16 -3.18 12.35 -36.48
C VAL A 16 -2.55 11.59 -35.31
N LYS A 17 -1.92 12.33 -34.40
CA LYS A 17 -1.38 11.78 -33.14
C LYS A 17 -2.33 12.04 -31.99
N LEU A 18 -2.66 10.99 -31.24
CA LEU A 18 -3.50 11.09 -30.05
C LEU A 18 -2.67 11.57 -28.85
N THR A 19 -3.25 12.43 -28.03
CA THR A 19 -2.67 12.84 -26.74
C THR A 19 -2.72 11.71 -25.71
N PRO A 20 -1.93 11.75 -24.61
CA PRO A 20 -2.02 10.76 -23.53
C PRO A 20 -3.45 10.59 -22.99
N ASN A 21 -4.17 11.70 -22.79
CA ASN A 21 -5.55 11.69 -22.29
C ASN A 21 -6.51 11.03 -23.30
N GLN A 22 -6.32 11.26 -24.60
CA GLN A 22 -7.09 10.59 -25.65
C GLN A 22 -6.79 9.09 -25.73
N ASN A 23 -5.55 8.66 -25.46
CA ASN A 23 -5.22 7.24 -25.37
C ASN A 23 -5.91 6.56 -24.17
N GLN A 24 -6.00 7.23 -23.03
CA GLN A 24 -6.78 6.73 -21.88
C GLN A 24 -8.28 6.65 -22.20
N LEU A 25 -8.82 7.63 -22.95
CA LEU A 25 -10.20 7.59 -23.42
C LEU A 25 -10.44 6.38 -24.35
N VAL A 26 -9.51 6.10 -25.27
CA VAL A 26 -9.59 4.91 -26.14
C VAL A 26 -9.67 3.62 -25.31
N GLU A 27 -8.93 3.53 -24.21
CA GLU A 27 -9.00 2.37 -23.31
C GLU A 27 -10.40 2.22 -22.69
N LYS A 28 -10.95 3.30 -22.13
CA LYS A 28 -12.30 3.30 -21.53
C LYS A 28 -13.40 2.96 -22.55
N LEU A 29 -13.26 3.44 -23.78
CA LEU A 29 -14.17 3.14 -24.88
C LEU A 29 -14.07 1.66 -25.31
N ALA A 30 -12.85 1.10 -25.37
CA ALA A 30 -12.63 -0.31 -25.66
C ALA A 30 -13.21 -1.22 -24.57
N GLU A 31 -13.01 -0.84 -23.30
CA GLU A 31 -13.63 -1.52 -22.15
C GLU A 31 -15.15 -1.48 -22.23
N ASN A 32 -15.75 -0.31 -22.48
CA ASN A 32 -17.19 -0.19 -22.62
C ASN A 32 -17.74 -1.04 -23.78
N GLY A 33 -17.06 -1.04 -24.93
CA GLY A 33 -17.42 -1.88 -26.07
C GLY A 33 -17.43 -3.37 -25.71
N HIS A 34 -16.42 -3.82 -24.95
CA HIS A 34 -16.37 -5.18 -24.42
C HIS A 34 -17.51 -5.47 -23.43
N ASN A 35 -17.79 -4.55 -22.51
CA ASN A 35 -18.85 -4.70 -21.51
C ASN A 35 -20.24 -4.81 -22.16
N VAL A 36 -20.50 -4.02 -23.21
CA VAL A 36 -21.73 -4.13 -24.01
C VAL A 36 -21.83 -5.49 -24.69
N TRP A 37 -20.75 -5.94 -25.35
CA TRP A 37 -20.69 -7.28 -25.96
C TRP A 37 -20.94 -8.38 -24.93
N ALA A 38 -20.27 -8.32 -23.79
CA ALA A 38 -20.36 -9.33 -22.73
C ALA A 38 -21.78 -9.38 -22.16
N ARG A 39 -22.38 -8.22 -21.86
CA ARG A 39 -23.78 -8.11 -21.40
C ARG A 39 -24.74 -8.77 -22.38
N ASP A 40 -24.60 -8.47 -23.67
CA ASP A 40 -25.51 -8.98 -24.69
C ASP A 40 -25.32 -10.50 -24.89
N ARG A 41 -24.08 -11.00 -24.77
CA ARG A 41 -23.78 -12.44 -24.77
C ARG A 41 -24.38 -13.16 -23.57
N VAL A 42 -24.23 -12.62 -22.36
CA VAL A 42 -24.87 -13.17 -21.16
C VAL A 42 -26.39 -13.24 -21.33
N ARG A 43 -27.02 -12.19 -21.86
CA ARG A 43 -28.47 -12.17 -22.15
C ARG A 43 -28.91 -13.23 -23.16
N GLN A 44 -28.04 -13.59 -24.10
CA GLN A 44 -28.27 -14.65 -25.09
C GLN A 44 -28.01 -16.07 -24.54
N GLY A 45 -27.67 -16.19 -23.26
CA GLY A 45 -27.36 -17.45 -22.58
C GLY A 45 -25.93 -17.94 -22.79
N TRP A 46 -25.00 -17.07 -23.19
CA TRP A 46 -23.59 -17.44 -23.25
C TRP A 46 -22.98 -17.50 -21.87
N THR A 47 -22.06 -18.45 -21.68
CA THR A 47 -21.36 -18.66 -20.41
C THR A 47 -19.84 -18.60 -20.61
N TYR A 48 -19.11 -18.35 -19.53
CA TYR A 48 -17.66 -18.38 -19.54
C TYR A 48 -17.16 -19.82 -19.71
N SER A 49 -16.08 -20.00 -20.46
CA SER A 49 -15.29 -21.24 -20.50
C SER A 49 -13.89 -20.95 -21.01
N ILE A 50 -12.90 -21.72 -20.57
CA ILE A 50 -11.51 -21.61 -21.03
C ILE A 50 -11.33 -21.85 -22.54
N VAL A 51 -12.27 -22.54 -23.20
CA VAL A 51 -12.24 -22.83 -24.64
C VAL A 51 -13.53 -22.30 -25.28
N GLN A 52 -13.42 -21.83 -26.52
CA GLN A 52 -14.58 -21.40 -27.28
C GLN A 52 -15.40 -22.62 -27.76
N ASP A 53 -16.69 -22.63 -27.41
CA ASP A 53 -17.63 -23.66 -27.83
C ASP A 53 -18.92 -22.99 -28.29
N ILE A 54 -19.11 -22.92 -29.61
CA ILE A 54 -20.25 -22.23 -30.20
C ILE A 54 -21.55 -23.02 -29.97
N VAL A 55 -21.47 -24.36 -29.95
CA VAL A 55 -22.63 -25.24 -29.79
C VAL A 55 -23.23 -25.08 -28.40
N ASN A 56 -22.38 -25.07 -27.38
CA ASN A 56 -22.81 -24.90 -25.98
C ASN A 56 -22.83 -23.43 -25.51
N LYS A 57 -22.69 -22.47 -26.44
CA LYS A 57 -22.64 -21.02 -26.16
C LYS A 57 -21.61 -20.66 -25.07
N ARG A 58 -20.37 -21.11 -25.21
CA ARG A 58 -19.28 -20.81 -24.27
C ARG A 58 -18.19 -19.98 -24.93
N ASN A 59 -17.66 -18.99 -24.21
CA ASN A 59 -16.63 -18.09 -24.73
C ASN A 59 -15.58 -17.70 -23.67
N PRO A 60 -14.27 -17.85 -23.96
CA PRO A 60 -13.20 -17.48 -23.03
C PRO A 60 -13.06 -15.98 -22.79
N ARG A 61 -13.59 -15.16 -23.69
CA ARG A 61 -13.57 -13.70 -23.54
C ARG A 61 -14.70 -13.19 -22.64
N LEU A 62 -15.61 -14.05 -22.16
CA LEU A 62 -16.70 -13.64 -21.27
C LEU A 62 -16.24 -13.44 -19.82
N VAL A 63 -15.26 -12.57 -19.66
CA VAL A 63 -14.67 -12.12 -18.40
C VAL A 63 -14.65 -10.58 -18.38
N PRO A 64 -14.55 -9.94 -17.20
CA PRO A 64 -14.28 -8.51 -17.11
C PRO A 64 -13.09 -8.09 -17.98
N TYR A 65 -13.15 -6.88 -18.57
CA TYR A 65 -12.16 -6.40 -19.54
C TYR A 65 -10.73 -6.44 -18.99
N ASN A 66 -10.53 -6.11 -17.71
CA ASN A 66 -9.23 -6.14 -17.04
C ASN A 66 -8.56 -7.53 -17.04
N LEU A 67 -9.35 -8.62 -17.06
CA LEU A 67 -8.90 -10.01 -17.06
C LEU A 67 -8.69 -10.58 -18.47
N LEU A 68 -8.95 -9.82 -19.53
CA LEU A 68 -8.65 -10.26 -20.89
C LEU A 68 -7.15 -10.34 -21.14
N ASP A 69 -6.76 -11.22 -22.05
CA ASP A 69 -5.40 -11.27 -22.55
C ASP A 69 -5.06 -10.01 -23.36
N GLU A 70 -3.78 -9.61 -23.30
CA GLU A 70 -3.31 -8.37 -23.94
C GLU A 70 -3.50 -8.35 -25.46
N ARG A 71 -3.53 -9.52 -26.11
CA ARG A 71 -3.78 -9.60 -27.56
C ARG A 71 -5.24 -9.26 -27.88
N THR A 72 -6.20 -9.77 -27.11
CA THR A 72 -7.61 -9.41 -27.26
C THR A 72 -7.84 -7.94 -26.94
N LYS A 73 -7.28 -7.42 -25.83
CA LYS A 73 -7.37 -5.99 -25.48
C LYS A 73 -6.81 -5.12 -26.60
N LYS A 74 -5.63 -5.45 -27.12
CA LYS A 74 -5.01 -4.73 -28.24
C LYS A 74 -5.93 -4.64 -29.45
N THR A 75 -6.61 -5.73 -29.81
CA THR A 75 -7.54 -5.73 -30.95
C THR A 75 -8.72 -4.77 -30.72
N ASN A 76 -9.28 -4.77 -29.50
CA ASN A 76 -10.36 -3.86 -29.13
C ASN A 76 -9.89 -2.39 -29.17
N ARG A 77 -8.69 -2.12 -28.61
CA ARG A 77 -8.06 -0.80 -28.62
C ARG A 77 -7.79 -0.31 -30.04
N ASP A 78 -7.23 -1.15 -30.91
CA ASP A 78 -6.90 -0.78 -32.29
C ASP A 78 -8.18 -0.41 -33.08
N SER A 79 -9.28 -1.14 -32.86
CA SER A 79 -10.58 -0.82 -33.47
C SER A 79 -11.10 0.56 -33.03
N VAL A 80 -11.04 0.84 -31.73
CA VAL A 80 -11.52 2.12 -31.17
C VAL A 80 -10.57 3.27 -31.52
N ASN A 81 -9.26 3.02 -31.52
CA ASN A 81 -8.22 3.99 -31.86
C ASN A 81 -8.44 4.56 -33.26
N ASN A 82 -8.70 3.68 -34.23
CA ASN A 82 -8.99 4.09 -35.61
C ASN A 82 -10.26 4.95 -35.70
N ALA A 83 -11.31 4.62 -34.95
CA ALA A 83 -12.53 5.44 -34.90
C ALA A 83 -12.26 6.84 -34.31
N VAL A 84 -11.54 6.92 -33.19
CA VAL A 84 -11.18 8.19 -32.54
C VAL A 84 -10.28 9.04 -33.44
N ARG A 85 -9.27 8.45 -34.09
CA ARG A 85 -8.42 9.14 -35.06
C ARG A 85 -9.20 9.66 -36.26
N THR A 86 -10.22 8.92 -36.71
CA THR A 86 -11.09 9.33 -37.81
C THR A 86 -11.88 10.57 -37.43
N LEU A 87 -12.47 10.62 -36.23
CA LEU A 87 -13.18 11.79 -35.72
C LEU A 87 -12.26 13.01 -35.64
N ILE A 88 -11.06 12.85 -35.09
CA ILE A 88 -10.07 13.94 -35.01
C ILE A 88 -9.61 14.39 -36.41
N GLY A 89 -9.39 13.45 -37.32
CA GLY A 89 -9.05 13.74 -38.72
C GLY A 89 -10.14 14.53 -39.46
N TYR A 90 -11.41 14.37 -39.06
CA TYR A 90 -12.53 15.20 -39.53
C TYR A 90 -12.65 16.56 -38.84
N GLY A 91 -11.79 16.87 -37.86
CA GLY A 91 -11.76 18.14 -37.15
C GLY A 91 -12.55 18.17 -35.84
N TYR A 92 -13.04 17.04 -35.35
CA TYR A 92 -13.66 16.97 -34.03
C TYR A 92 -12.59 16.97 -32.94
N ASN A 93 -12.66 17.92 -32.01
CA ASN A 93 -11.84 17.87 -30.81
C ASN A 93 -12.53 16.99 -29.76
N ILE A 94 -11.80 16.02 -29.22
CA ILE A 94 -12.29 15.13 -28.17
C ILE A 94 -11.39 15.33 -26.96
N GLU A 95 -11.95 15.98 -25.95
CA GLU A 95 -11.30 16.22 -24.67
C GLU A 95 -12.00 15.37 -23.61
N PRO A 96 -11.31 14.40 -22.99
CA PRO A 96 -11.85 13.78 -21.79
C PRO A 96 -11.95 14.85 -20.69
N PRO A 97 -13.01 14.83 -19.88
CA PRO A 97 -13.16 15.78 -18.78
C PRO A 97 -11.94 15.71 -17.86
N ASP A 98 -11.46 16.89 -17.41
CA ASP A 98 -10.32 17.02 -16.51
C ASP A 98 -10.50 16.06 -15.33
N GLN A 99 -9.64 15.05 -15.26
CA GLN A 99 -9.66 14.03 -14.22
C GLN A 99 -9.03 14.57 -12.94
N GLU A 100 -9.66 15.55 -12.30
CA GLU A 100 -9.50 15.74 -10.84
C GLU A 100 -10.51 14.89 -10.04
N ALA A 101 -11.50 14.27 -10.70
CA ALA A 101 -12.47 13.39 -10.07
C ALA A 101 -12.11 11.90 -10.22
N GLY A 102 -10.84 11.56 -9.99
CA GLY A 102 -10.39 10.19 -9.73
C GLY A 102 -10.52 9.79 -8.26
N HIS A 103 -11.29 10.50 -7.45
CA HIS A 103 -11.68 10.02 -6.12
C HIS A 103 -12.82 9.00 -6.26
N GLY A 104 -12.61 7.78 -5.75
CA GLY A 104 -13.73 6.92 -5.37
C GLY A 104 -13.73 5.50 -5.93
N LEU A 105 -12.58 4.86 -6.11
CA LEU A 105 -12.46 3.40 -5.92
C LEU A 105 -11.25 3.10 -5.02
N GLU A 106 -10.94 3.97 -4.06
CA GLU A 106 -10.14 3.57 -2.93
C GLU A 106 -11.04 2.76 -1.97
N ASN A 107 -10.69 1.49 -1.80
CA ASN A 107 -10.94 0.67 -0.62
C ASN A 107 -12.41 0.39 -0.25
N ILE A 108 -13.14 -0.36 -1.10
CA ILE A 108 -14.33 -1.12 -0.65
C ILE A 108 -13.91 -2.40 0.11
N HIS A 109 -12.67 -2.85 -0.08
CA HIS A 109 -12.06 -3.79 0.86
C HIS A 109 -11.31 -2.94 1.88
N GLY A 110 -11.67 -3.03 3.15
CA GLY A 110 -10.84 -2.53 4.23
C GLY A 110 -9.52 -3.30 4.20
N ASP A 111 -8.60 -2.86 3.34
CA ASP A 111 -7.32 -3.48 3.07
C ASP A 111 -6.51 -3.42 4.35
N LYS A 112 -6.61 -4.50 5.12
CA LYS A 112 -6.06 -4.58 6.47
C LYS A 112 -4.54 -4.55 6.38
N VAL A 113 -3.97 -3.38 6.66
CA VAL A 113 -2.57 -3.24 7.05
C VAL A 113 -2.30 -4.22 8.19
N ARG A 114 -1.29 -5.07 8.01
CA ARG A 114 -0.86 -6.01 9.05
C ARG A 114 0.24 -5.39 9.87
N ILE A 115 0.03 -5.28 11.17
CA ILE A 115 1.01 -4.77 12.13
C ILE A 115 1.80 -5.95 12.66
N PHE A 116 3.12 -5.80 12.72
CA PHE A 116 4.07 -6.72 13.32
C PHE A 116 4.84 -5.97 14.40
N ARG A 117 4.97 -6.55 15.59
CA ARG A 117 5.66 -5.91 16.71
C ARG A 117 6.42 -6.92 17.56
N ALA A 118 7.47 -6.48 18.23
CA ALA A 118 8.14 -7.31 19.22
C ALA A 118 7.22 -7.60 20.43
N GLU A 119 7.50 -8.67 21.15
CA GLU A 119 6.82 -8.98 22.40
C GLU A 119 6.99 -7.88 23.45
N LYS A 120 5.92 -7.58 24.19
CA LYS A 120 5.87 -6.48 25.15
C LYS A 120 6.93 -6.56 26.26
N SER A 121 7.38 -7.76 26.62
CA SER A 121 8.42 -7.96 27.63
C SER A 121 9.80 -7.48 27.19
N TYR A 122 9.98 -7.17 25.91
CA TYR A 122 11.23 -6.62 25.36
C TYR A 122 11.20 -5.09 25.25
N ALA A 123 10.24 -4.41 25.87
CA ALA A 123 10.17 -2.96 25.83
C ALA A 123 11.43 -2.32 26.42
N VAL A 124 12.01 -1.37 25.69
CA VAL A 124 13.19 -0.61 26.13
C VAL A 124 12.76 0.69 26.81
N THR A 125 13.37 1.01 27.95
CA THR A 125 13.04 2.18 28.78
C THR A 125 14.24 3.09 29.07
N GLN A 126 15.44 2.72 28.64
CA GLN A 126 16.67 3.47 28.86
C GLN A 126 17.69 3.17 27.76
N GLY A 127 18.66 4.07 27.55
CA GLY A 127 19.75 3.89 26.59
C GLY A 127 19.39 4.23 25.15
N LYS A 128 20.27 3.85 24.22
CA LYS A 128 20.17 4.14 22.78
C LYS A 128 20.03 2.83 22.00
N TRP A 129 18.96 2.69 21.21
CA TRP A 129 18.63 1.44 20.54
C TRP A 129 18.45 1.61 19.03
N TYR A 130 18.84 0.56 18.30
CA TYR A 130 18.88 0.53 16.84
C TYR A 130 18.31 -0.78 16.28
N PHE A 131 17.57 -0.70 15.17
CA PHE A 131 17.26 -1.85 14.33
C PHE A 131 17.15 -1.44 12.85
N GLU A 132 17.23 -2.41 11.94
CA GLU A 132 17.10 -2.19 10.50
C GLU A 132 15.81 -2.80 9.94
N PHE A 133 15.27 -2.15 8.92
CA PHE A 133 14.17 -2.67 8.13
C PHE A 133 14.45 -2.49 6.64
N GLU A 134 14.44 -3.58 5.89
CA GLU A 134 14.61 -3.58 4.44
C GLU A 134 13.25 -3.60 3.74
N ALA A 135 13.02 -2.61 2.88
CA ALA A 135 11.86 -2.53 2.01
C ALA A 135 12.08 -3.42 0.76
N VAL A 136 11.58 -4.65 0.78
CA VAL A 136 11.76 -5.58 -0.36
C VAL A 136 10.86 -5.19 -1.54
N THR A 137 9.70 -4.59 -1.28
CA THR A 137 8.82 -3.99 -2.29
C THR A 137 8.63 -2.50 -2.04
N THR A 138 8.21 -1.75 -3.05
CA THR A 138 7.76 -0.37 -2.89
C THR A 138 6.24 -0.33 -2.71
N GLY A 139 5.79 0.39 -1.69
CA GLY A 139 4.36 0.58 -1.43
C GLY A 139 4.09 0.95 0.02
N GLU A 140 2.84 0.74 0.44
CA GLU A 140 2.38 1.13 1.76
C GLU A 140 2.97 0.24 2.86
N MET A 141 4.01 0.73 3.53
CA MET A 141 4.57 0.13 4.72
C MET A 141 4.90 1.24 5.71
N ARG A 142 4.88 0.96 7.01
CA ARG A 142 5.32 1.91 8.05
C ARG A 142 6.26 1.17 8.99
N VAL A 143 7.31 1.82 9.48
CA VAL A 143 8.26 1.21 10.43
C VAL A 143 8.70 2.20 11.49
N GLY A 144 8.94 1.73 12.71
CA GLY A 144 9.48 2.56 13.78
C GLY A 144 9.30 1.94 15.15
N TRP A 145 8.94 2.77 16.12
CA TRP A 145 8.80 2.40 17.52
C TRP A 145 7.36 2.60 17.99
N ALA A 146 6.84 1.69 18.82
CA ALA A 146 5.51 1.83 19.40
C ALA A 146 5.50 1.49 20.88
N ARG A 147 4.47 1.98 21.58
CA ARG A 147 4.18 1.55 22.96
C ARG A 147 3.83 0.07 23.01
N PRO A 148 4.14 -0.64 24.11
CA PRO A 148 3.71 -2.02 24.31
C PRO A 148 2.18 -2.21 24.29
N SER A 149 1.43 -1.15 24.65
CA SER A 149 -0.03 -1.07 24.64
C SER A 149 -0.65 -0.95 23.25
N VAL A 150 0.15 -0.73 22.19
CA VAL A 150 -0.35 -0.48 20.84
C VAL A 150 -1.34 -1.57 20.43
N ARG A 151 -2.56 -1.14 20.15
CA ARG A 151 -3.64 -2.07 19.83
C ARG A 151 -3.46 -2.59 18.40
N SER A 152 -3.77 -3.86 18.20
CA SER A 152 -3.64 -4.50 16.88
C SER A 152 -4.69 -4.05 15.85
N ASP A 153 -5.74 -3.37 16.30
CA ASP A 153 -6.86 -2.87 15.50
C ASP A 153 -6.72 -1.39 15.11
N THR A 154 -5.72 -0.68 15.63
CA THR A 154 -5.47 0.74 15.35
C THR A 154 -4.31 0.89 14.36
N GLU A 155 -4.47 1.74 13.35
CA GLU A 155 -3.37 2.07 12.44
C GLU A 155 -2.16 2.66 13.18
N LEU A 156 -0.95 2.27 12.76
CA LEU A 156 0.27 2.88 13.28
C LEU A 156 0.28 4.36 12.89
N GLY A 157 0.36 5.24 13.90
CA GLY A 157 0.38 6.69 13.74
C GLY A 157 -0.78 7.43 14.41
N ALA A 158 -1.84 6.73 14.85
CA ALA A 158 -3.03 7.36 15.41
C ALA A 158 -2.81 7.91 16.83
N ASP A 159 -2.21 7.14 17.75
CA ASP A 159 -2.03 7.59 19.15
C ASP A 159 -0.70 7.10 19.79
N ASP A 160 -0.32 5.83 19.61
CA ASP A 160 0.73 5.16 20.41
C ASP A 160 1.96 4.65 19.60
N ALA A 161 2.10 5.07 18.35
CA ALA A 161 3.17 4.61 17.46
C ALA A 161 3.85 5.78 16.75
N PHE A 162 5.19 5.75 16.76
CA PHE A 162 6.09 6.69 16.11
C PHE A 162 6.69 5.99 14.89
N SER A 163 6.09 6.21 13.72
CA SER A 163 6.44 5.46 12.52
C SER A 163 6.75 6.36 11.33
N PHE A 164 7.51 5.80 10.39
CA PHE A 164 7.98 6.45 9.18
C PHE A 164 7.48 5.74 7.91
N GLN A 165 6.95 6.53 6.96
CA GLN A 165 6.61 6.16 5.57
C GLN A 165 6.75 7.38 4.66
N ALA A 166 7.97 7.91 4.48
CA ALA A 166 8.20 9.21 3.81
C ALA A 166 7.44 10.41 4.40
N GLN A 167 6.81 10.18 5.56
CA GLN A 167 6.04 11.07 6.40
C GLN A 167 6.24 10.55 7.82
N ARG A 168 6.30 11.45 8.79
CA ARG A 168 6.28 11.07 10.21
C ARG A 168 4.83 11.00 10.67
N TRP A 169 4.50 9.90 11.35
CA TRP A 169 3.16 9.67 11.87
C TRP A 169 3.20 9.65 13.39
N HIS A 170 2.63 10.70 14.00
CA HIS A 170 2.30 10.82 15.42
C HIS A 170 1.31 11.97 15.59
N VAL A 171 0.04 11.68 15.88
CA VAL A 171 -1.03 12.70 16.03
C VAL A 171 -1.17 13.59 14.77
N GLY A 172 -1.11 12.97 13.58
CA GLY A 172 -1.17 13.66 12.29
C GLY A 172 -0.16 13.14 11.28
N ASN A 173 -0.12 13.78 10.13
CA ASN A 173 0.76 13.46 9.01
C ASN A 173 1.60 14.68 8.65
N GLU A 174 2.92 14.59 8.81
CA GLU A 174 3.85 15.64 8.41
C GLU A 174 4.93 15.09 7.47
N PRO A 175 5.24 15.80 6.36
CA PRO A 175 6.34 15.44 5.47
C PRO A 175 7.66 15.29 6.24
N PHE A 176 8.36 14.18 6.01
CA PHE A 176 9.66 13.93 6.64
C PHE A 176 10.48 13.02 5.72
N GLY A 177 11.75 13.36 5.48
CA GLY A 177 12.64 12.54 4.67
C GLY A 177 12.18 12.38 3.21
N ARG A 178 12.47 11.20 2.64
CA ARG A 178 12.20 10.86 1.23
C ARG A 178 11.58 9.47 1.12
N GLN A 179 10.92 9.21 -0.01
CA GLN A 179 10.39 7.89 -0.33
C GLN A 179 11.52 6.88 -0.52
N TRP A 180 11.34 5.68 0.03
CA TRP A 180 12.23 4.54 -0.18
C TRP A 180 11.98 3.87 -1.53
N LEU A 181 13.01 3.17 -2.00
CA LEU A 181 12.98 2.27 -3.14
C LEU A 181 13.09 0.80 -2.70
N SER A 182 12.83 -0.10 -3.63
CA SER A 182 13.01 -1.54 -3.43
C SER A 182 14.48 -1.83 -3.12
N GLY A 183 14.75 -2.48 -1.99
CA GLY A 183 16.07 -2.83 -1.50
C GLY A 183 16.66 -1.84 -0.50
N ASP A 184 16.04 -0.67 -0.31
CA ASP A 184 16.48 0.31 0.68
C ASP A 184 16.34 -0.22 2.11
N VAL A 185 17.24 0.23 2.98
CA VAL A 185 17.24 -0.10 4.40
C VAL A 185 16.99 1.14 5.24
N VAL A 186 15.93 1.09 6.03
CA VAL A 186 15.59 2.08 7.03
C VAL A 186 16.24 1.67 8.35
N GLY A 187 17.14 2.51 8.87
CA GLY A 187 17.63 2.40 10.25
C GLY A 187 16.69 3.14 11.19
N CYS A 188 16.18 2.47 12.20
CA CYS A 188 15.28 3.05 13.20
C CYS A 188 16.03 3.23 14.51
N MET A 189 16.20 4.48 14.95
CA MET A 189 17.03 4.86 16.08
C MET A 189 16.18 5.51 17.17
N ILE A 190 16.34 5.10 18.42
CA ILE A 190 15.71 5.75 19.57
C ILE A 190 16.75 6.04 20.64
N ASP A 191 16.78 7.29 21.09
CA ASP A 191 17.60 7.76 22.19
C ASP A 191 16.69 8.12 23.36
N LEU A 192 16.70 7.29 24.39
CA LEU A 192 15.87 7.48 25.59
C LEU A 192 16.57 8.36 26.64
N ILE A 193 17.82 8.78 26.38
CA ILE A 193 18.55 9.75 27.21
C ILE A 193 18.14 11.15 26.77
N ASP A 194 18.23 11.41 25.46
CA ASP A 194 17.88 12.70 24.86
C ASP A 194 16.41 12.78 24.40
N MET A 195 15.64 11.71 24.61
CA MET A 195 14.20 11.59 24.32
C MET A 195 13.84 11.87 22.85
N ASN A 196 14.65 11.34 21.93
CA ASN A 196 14.49 11.58 20.50
C ASN A 196 14.42 10.28 19.68
N ILE A 197 13.68 10.30 18.57
CA ILE A 197 13.68 9.24 17.56
C ILE A 197 14.23 9.81 16.26
N MET A 198 15.11 9.05 15.61
CA MET A 198 15.72 9.38 14.32
C MET A 198 15.57 8.21 13.36
N PHE A 199 15.59 8.53 12.06
CA PHE A 199 15.56 7.53 11.00
C PHE A 199 16.71 7.78 10.03
N THR A 200 17.35 6.70 9.60
CA THR A 200 18.30 6.73 8.49
C THR A 200 17.74 5.95 7.30
N LEU A 201 18.13 6.34 6.09
CA LEU A 201 17.89 5.58 4.88
C LEU A 201 19.24 5.28 4.23
N ASN A 202 19.60 4.00 4.16
CA ASN A 202 20.90 3.52 3.67
C ASN A 202 22.10 4.19 4.38
N GLY A 203 21.97 4.42 5.68
CA GLY A 203 23.00 5.04 6.52
C GLY A 203 23.01 6.58 6.50
N GLU A 204 22.22 7.23 5.65
CA GLU A 204 22.09 8.69 5.63
C GLU A 204 20.93 9.13 6.55
N MET A 205 21.17 10.10 7.42
CA MET A 205 20.13 10.69 8.28
C MET A 205 19.01 11.32 7.44
N LEU A 206 17.77 11.02 7.78
CA LEU A 206 16.62 11.67 7.20
C LEU A 206 16.37 13.00 7.91
N ILE A 207 16.13 14.05 7.11
CA ILE A 207 15.85 15.40 7.61
C ILE A 207 14.42 15.80 7.26
N SER A 208 13.83 16.58 8.15
CA SER A 208 12.60 17.33 7.89
C SER A 208 12.84 18.53 6.96
N ASP A 209 11.76 19.14 6.46
CA ASP A 209 11.81 20.38 5.66
C ASP A 209 12.46 21.56 6.41
N SER A 210 12.48 21.52 7.74
CA SER A 210 13.17 22.53 8.57
C SER A 210 14.66 22.24 8.78
N GLY A 211 15.18 21.14 8.20
CA GLY A 211 16.57 20.71 8.35
C GLY A 211 16.87 19.94 9.64
N SER A 212 15.86 19.64 10.47
CA SER A 212 16.03 18.82 11.68
C SER A 212 16.18 17.33 11.33
N GLU A 213 17.18 16.66 11.89
CA GLU A 213 17.43 15.20 11.81
C GLU A 213 16.56 14.39 12.77
N MET A 214 16.08 15.04 13.83
CA MET A 214 15.19 14.42 14.81
C MET A 214 13.78 14.32 14.22
N ALA A 215 13.30 13.08 14.07
CA ALA A 215 11.95 12.80 13.57
C ALA A 215 10.89 13.04 14.65
N PHE A 216 11.19 12.71 15.91
CA PHE A 216 10.36 13.00 17.07
C PHE A 216 11.23 13.45 18.23
N LYS A 217 10.76 14.42 19.01
CA LYS A 217 11.46 15.00 20.17
C LYS A 217 10.56 14.96 21.40
N ASP A 218 11.17 15.08 22.57
CA ASP A 218 10.48 15.17 23.86
C ASP A 218 9.53 13.98 24.10
N ILE A 219 9.94 12.78 23.66
CA ILE A 219 9.12 11.58 23.80
C ILE A 219 9.06 11.15 25.27
N GLU A 220 7.86 10.90 25.78
CA GLU A 220 7.70 10.36 27.13
C GLU A 220 8.12 8.89 27.18
N ILE A 221 8.79 8.43 28.24
CA ILE A 221 9.28 7.04 28.29
C ILE A 221 8.17 6.04 28.63
N GLY A 222 7.25 6.35 29.55
CA GLY A 222 6.12 5.49 29.91
C GLY A 222 6.51 4.03 30.20
N GLU A 223 5.77 3.08 29.61
CA GLU A 223 6.05 1.63 29.67
C GLU A 223 7.21 1.18 28.74
N GLY A 224 7.89 2.12 28.08
CA GLY A 224 8.95 1.88 27.12
C GLY A 224 8.45 1.79 25.67
N PHE A 225 9.33 1.28 24.82
CA PHE A 225 9.11 1.19 23.37
C PHE A 225 9.53 -0.18 22.82
N ILE A 226 8.84 -0.63 21.77
CA ILE A 226 9.15 -1.85 21.03
C ILE A 226 9.23 -1.57 19.53
N PRO A 227 10.09 -2.30 18.78
CA PRO A 227 10.12 -2.25 17.33
C PRO A 227 8.78 -2.68 16.73
N VAL A 228 8.31 -1.92 15.74
CA VAL A 228 7.05 -2.17 15.04
C VAL A 228 7.21 -1.93 13.55
N CYS A 229 6.51 -2.72 12.74
CA CYS A 229 6.27 -2.39 11.34
C CYS A 229 4.83 -2.73 10.93
N ALA A 230 4.34 -2.05 9.91
CA ALA A 230 3.05 -2.27 9.28
C ALA A 230 3.28 -2.52 7.79
N LEU A 231 2.63 -3.53 7.25
CA LEU A 231 2.68 -3.87 5.83
C LEU A 231 1.28 -3.81 5.23
N GLY A 232 1.11 -3.01 4.19
CA GLY A 232 -0.09 -2.99 3.35
C GLY A 232 -0.18 -4.26 2.49
N LEU A 233 -1.27 -4.37 1.72
CA LEU A 233 -1.48 -5.55 0.88
C LEU A 233 -0.37 -5.72 -0.17
N SER A 234 0.05 -6.98 -0.32
CA SER A 234 1.11 -7.39 -1.26
C SER A 234 2.47 -6.70 -1.04
N GLN A 235 2.70 -6.13 0.15
CA GLN A 235 3.98 -5.55 0.52
C GLN A 235 4.86 -6.56 1.27
N VAL A 236 6.16 -6.50 1.01
CA VAL A 236 7.17 -7.35 1.62
C VAL A 236 8.24 -6.47 2.27
N GLY A 237 8.40 -6.64 3.57
CA GLY A 237 9.46 -6.02 4.36
C GLY A 237 10.23 -7.06 5.17
N ARG A 238 11.50 -6.79 5.45
CA ARG A 238 12.34 -7.64 6.30
C ARG A 238 12.88 -6.82 7.46
N ILE A 239 12.45 -7.17 8.67
CA ILE A 239 12.96 -6.55 9.90
C ILE A 239 14.18 -7.32 10.43
N ASN A 240 15.24 -6.60 10.76
CA ASN A 240 16.44 -7.12 11.40
C ASN A 240 16.66 -6.41 12.73
N LEU A 241 16.39 -7.11 13.83
CA LEU A 241 16.53 -6.58 15.19
C LEU A 241 17.98 -6.63 15.71
N GLY A 242 18.93 -7.09 14.90
CA GLY A 242 20.35 -6.99 15.21
C GLY A 242 20.87 -8.02 16.21
N GLN A 243 20.31 -9.23 16.20
CA GLN A 243 20.80 -10.32 17.06
C GLN A 243 22.22 -10.75 16.66
N ASN A 244 22.54 -10.59 15.37
CA ASN A 244 23.89 -10.67 14.86
C ASN A 244 24.28 -9.30 14.28
N VAL A 245 25.25 -8.63 14.90
CA VAL A 245 25.71 -7.30 14.46
C VAL A 245 26.20 -7.30 13.02
N SER A 246 26.85 -8.37 12.56
CA SER A 246 27.37 -8.44 11.18
C SER A 246 26.27 -8.56 10.13
N SER A 247 25.02 -8.80 10.54
CA SER A 247 23.87 -8.80 9.64
C SER A 247 23.27 -7.41 9.39
N LEU A 248 23.64 -6.41 10.20
CA LEU A 248 23.20 -5.03 10.04
C LEU A 248 24.08 -4.35 8.98
N ARG A 249 23.47 -3.82 7.93
CA ARG A 249 24.18 -3.28 6.76
C ARG A 249 24.77 -1.90 7.02
N TYR A 250 24.08 -1.07 7.79
CA TYR A 250 24.39 0.35 7.96
C TYR A 250 24.69 0.75 9.42
N PHE A 251 24.53 -0.18 10.38
CA PHE A 251 24.83 0.09 11.79
C PHE A 251 26.23 0.65 12.05
N ALA A 252 27.27 0.18 11.35
CA ALA A 252 28.63 0.70 11.52
C ALA A 252 28.79 2.16 11.07
N ILE A 253 27.91 2.64 10.19
CA ILE A 253 27.95 3.99 9.62
C ILE A 253 27.24 4.99 10.54
N CYS A 254 26.04 4.63 11.02
CA CYS A 254 25.19 5.59 11.75
C CYS A 254 24.98 5.26 13.24
N GLY A 255 25.12 4.00 13.67
CA GLY A 255 24.81 3.60 15.04
C GLY A 255 26.02 3.45 15.95
N LEU A 256 27.08 2.80 15.45
CA LEU A 256 28.20 2.34 16.28
C LEU A 256 28.98 3.49 16.93
N GLN A 257 29.32 4.53 16.17
CA GLN A 257 30.11 5.66 16.69
C GLN A 257 29.31 6.55 17.64
N GLU A 258 27.99 6.58 17.46
CA GLU A 258 27.07 7.38 18.28
C GLU A 258 26.62 6.66 19.57
N GLY A 259 27.10 5.43 19.79
CA GLY A 259 26.83 4.66 21.00
C GLY A 259 25.46 3.97 21.02
N PHE A 260 24.84 3.75 19.86
CA PHE A 260 23.61 2.95 19.77
C PHE A 260 23.93 1.46 19.88
N GLU A 261 23.05 0.71 20.53
CA GLU A 261 23.11 -0.75 20.60
C GLU A 261 22.03 -1.40 19.71
N PRO A 262 22.34 -2.50 19.01
CA PRO A 262 21.32 -3.28 18.33
C PRO A 262 20.28 -3.83 19.31
N PHE A 263 19.00 -3.74 18.96
CA PHE A 263 17.88 -4.14 19.85
C PHE A 263 18.02 -5.54 20.45
N ALA A 264 18.53 -6.49 19.67
CA ALA A 264 18.63 -7.89 20.05
C ALA A 264 20.05 -8.35 20.46
N ILE A 265 21.00 -7.44 20.68
CA ILE A 265 22.44 -7.75 20.80
C ILE A 265 22.77 -8.83 21.85
N ASN A 266 22.06 -8.84 22.97
CA ASN A 266 22.30 -9.76 24.08
C ASN A 266 21.28 -10.92 24.13
N MET A 267 20.47 -11.10 23.08
CA MET A 267 19.43 -12.13 23.05
C MET A 267 19.96 -13.47 22.52
N LYS A 268 19.89 -14.49 23.38
CA LYS A 268 20.32 -15.86 23.06
C LYS A 268 19.26 -16.69 22.33
N ARG A 269 18.03 -16.20 22.26
CA ARG A 269 16.88 -16.84 21.63
C ARG A 269 16.32 -15.93 20.56
N ASP A 270 15.63 -16.52 19.60
CA ASP A 270 14.90 -15.77 18.59
C ASP A 270 13.85 -14.88 19.26
N ILE A 271 13.69 -13.67 18.72
CA ILE A 271 12.73 -12.70 19.25
C ILE A 271 11.33 -13.06 18.79
N THR A 272 10.43 -13.20 19.76
CA THR A 272 9.00 -13.36 19.49
C THR A 272 8.44 -12.09 18.85
N MET A 273 7.88 -12.23 17.64
CA MET A 273 7.12 -11.19 16.94
C MET A 273 5.64 -11.55 16.92
N TRP A 274 4.79 -10.57 17.25
CA TRP A 274 3.34 -10.68 17.20
C TRP A 274 2.82 -9.97 15.96
N PHE A 275 1.69 -10.42 15.42
CA PHE A 275 1.02 -9.75 14.31
C PHE A 275 -0.47 -9.54 14.55
N SER A 276 -1.07 -8.53 13.92
CA SER A 276 -2.51 -8.27 14.00
C SER A 276 -3.31 -9.39 13.32
N LYS A 277 -4.27 -9.97 14.05
CA LYS A 277 -5.13 -11.03 13.50
C LYS A 277 -6.19 -10.44 12.58
N GLY A 278 -6.32 -11.01 11.39
CA GLY A 278 -7.37 -10.60 10.43
C GLY A 278 -8.78 -11.06 10.80
N LEU A 279 -8.91 -12.12 11.62
CA LEU A 279 -10.20 -12.69 12.01
C LEU A 279 -10.72 -12.03 13.30
N PRO A 280 -11.98 -11.53 13.31
CA PRO A 280 -12.58 -10.98 14.53
C PRO A 280 -12.75 -12.09 15.58
N GLN A 281 -12.45 -11.78 16.84
CA GLN A 281 -12.65 -12.66 17.98
C GLN A 281 -13.49 -11.95 19.05
N PHE A 282 -14.31 -12.68 19.81
CA PHE A 282 -15.02 -12.10 20.93
C PHE A 282 -14.05 -11.66 22.02
N VAL A 283 -14.21 -10.42 22.48
CA VAL A 283 -13.52 -9.87 23.65
C VAL A 283 -14.56 -9.29 24.61
N PRO A 284 -14.32 -9.31 25.93
CA PRO A 284 -15.17 -8.59 26.88
C PRO A 284 -15.27 -7.11 26.50
N VAL A 285 -16.46 -6.51 26.67
CA VAL A 285 -16.67 -5.08 26.41
C VAL A 285 -15.84 -4.27 27.41
N PRO A 286 -14.98 -3.33 26.96
CA PRO A 286 -14.23 -2.45 27.85
C PRO A 286 -15.17 -1.61 28.73
N THR A 287 -14.76 -1.32 29.95
CA THR A 287 -15.55 -0.51 30.90
C THR A 287 -15.66 0.96 30.49
N ASP A 288 -14.80 1.41 29.59
CA ASP A 288 -14.57 2.79 29.14
C ASP A 288 -14.87 2.99 27.65
N HIS A 289 -15.71 2.14 27.06
CA HIS A 289 -16.03 2.24 25.64
C HIS A 289 -16.82 3.51 25.32
N ASN A 290 -16.31 4.36 24.42
CA ASN A 290 -16.87 5.68 24.04
C ASN A 290 -18.39 5.70 23.73
N HIS A 291 -18.93 4.57 23.28
CA HIS A 291 -20.33 4.48 22.82
C HIS A 291 -21.14 3.32 23.44
N ILE A 292 -20.56 2.51 24.32
CA ILE A 292 -21.21 1.29 24.83
C ILE A 292 -21.05 1.21 26.34
N GLU A 293 -22.17 1.09 27.06
CA GLU A 293 -22.18 0.78 28.50
C GLU A 293 -22.94 -0.53 28.78
N VAL A 294 -22.46 -1.31 29.75
CA VAL A 294 -23.12 -2.56 30.19
C VAL A 294 -23.50 -2.42 31.66
N LYS A 295 -24.79 -2.58 31.97
CA LYS A 295 -25.32 -2.56 33.35
C LYS A 295 -26.07 -3.84 33.66
N ASN A 296 -25.68 -4.51 34.75
CA ASN A 296 -26.43 -5.66 35.27
C ASN A 296 -27.58 -5.16 36.14
N LEU A 297 -28.82 -5.42 35.74
CA LEU A 297 -30.01 -5.10 36.54
C LEU A 297 -30.29 -6.22 37.54
N LYS A 298 -30.38 -5.88 38.83
CA LYS A 298 -30.80 -6.82 39.87
C LYS A 298 -32.32 -6.95 39.86
N LEU A 299 -32.84 -8.09 39.42
CA LEU A 299 -34.25 -8.44 39.59
C LEU A 299 -34.53 -8.64 41.08
N HIS A 300 -35.36 -7.77 41.65
CA HIS A 300 -35.94 -8.01 42.97
C HIS A 300 -37.22 -8.81 42.74
N VAL A 301 -37.22 -10.07 43.16
CA VAL A 301 -38.42 -10.91 43.17
C VAL A 301 -39.26 -10.48 44.37
N LEU A 302 -40.47 -9.98 44.11
CA LEU A 302 -41.45 -9.59 45.13
C LEU A 302 -42.05 -10.82 45.82
#